data_AF-A0A857D2U9-F1
#
_entry.id   AF-A0A857D2U9-F1
#
_cell.length_a   1.000
_cell.length_b   1.000
_cell.length_c   1.000
_cell.angle_alpha   90.00
_cell.angle_beta   90.00
_cell.angle_gamma   90.00
#
_symmetry.space_group_name_H-M   'P 1'
#
loop_
_entity.id
_entity.type
_entity.pdbx_description
1 polymer ?
#
loop_
_entity_poly.entity_id
_entity_poly.type
_entity_poly.pdbx_seq_one_letter_code
_entity_poly.pdbx_strand_id
1 'polypeptide(L)'
;MSPSELSLEPIRADALILLESDQMILHLEFQTDSDPKMSFRMLDYRTRVYRRFPKKTMRQVVIYLKETSSPLVQENAFILPNTRHEYEVLRLWEIAAEEMLGLSGFLPLANLGKTSNRPEILRQVAAKIDNIEGRTEKSNLAAATAILAVLVFK
;
A
#
# COMPACT_ATOMS: atom_id res chain seq x y z
N MET A 1 8.15 14.95 -36.48
CA MET A 1 8.12 13.90 -35.45
C MET A 1 9.52 13.79 -34.86
N SER A 2 9.77 14.41 -33.71
CA SER A 2 10.99 14.13 -32.95
C SER A 2 10.69 12.92 -32.06
N PRO A 3 11.56 11.91 -32.00
CA PRO A 3 11.40 10.81 -31.07
C PRO A 3 11.76 11.32 -29.67
N SER A 4 10.81 11.99 -29.05
CA SER A 4 10.78 12.17 -27.61
C SER A 4 10.54 10.78 -27.04
N GLU A 5 11.61 10.03 -26.80
CA GLU A 5 11.56 8.84 -25.96
C GLU A 5 10.89 9.27 -24.65
N LEU A 6 9.58 8.97 -24.61
CA LEU A 6 8.58 9.24 -23.59
C LEU A 6 9.20 9.75 -22.29
N SER A 7 9.22 11.07 -22.13
CA SER A 7 9.52 11.73 -20.86
C SER A 7 8.70 11.05 -19.78
N LEU A 8 9.35 10.19 -18.99
CA LEU A 8 8.71 9.50 -17.87
C LEU A 8 8.51 10.56 -16.79
N GLU A 9 7.34 11.21 -16.77
CA GLU A 9 6.97 12.03 -15.62
C GLU A 9 7.13 11.18 -14.35
N PRO A 10 7.62 11.76 -13.24
CA PRO A 10 7.69 11.06 -11.97
C PRO A 10 6.29 10.59 -11.63
N ILE A 11 6.14 9.28 -11.50
CA ILE A 11 4.89 8.69 -11.05
C ILE A 11 4.70 9.13 -9.59
N ARG A 12 3.73 10.01 -9.32
CA ARG A 12 3.43 10.50 -7.96
C ARG A 12 2.62 9.45 -7.20
N ALA A 13 3.29 8.57 -6.48
CA ALA A 13 2.70 7.75 -5.44
C ALA A 13 2.93 8.40 -4.07
N ASP A 14 2.01 8.23 -3.12
CA ASP A 14 2.22 8.72 -1.75
C ASP A 14 3.36 7.94 -1.09
N ALA A 15 3.43 6.62 -1.31
CA ALA A 15 4.63 5.82 -1.12
C ALA A 15 4.68 4.61 -2.06
N LEU A 16 5.85 4.36 -2.62
CA LEU A 16 6.15 3.24 -3.53
C LEU A 16 7.20 2.34 -2.88
N ILE A 17 6.92 1.05 -2.74
CA ILE A 17 7.90 0.06 -2.27
C ILE A 17 8.03 -1.04 -3.34
N LEU A 18 9.27 -1.29 -3.75
CA LEU A 18 9.63 -2.40 -4.63
C LEU A 18 10.52 -3.37 -3.86
N LEU A 19 9.98 -4.56 -3.56
CA LEU A 19 10.73 -5.64 -2.93
C LEU A 19 11.04 -6.70 -3.96
N GLU A 20 12.27 -7.18 -3.96
CA GLU A 20 12.79 -8.12 -4.95
C GLU A 20 13.27 -9.39 -4.27
N SER A 21 12.91 -10.55 -4.82
CA SER A 21 13.56 -11.83 -4.58
C SER A 21 14.10 -12.37 -5.90
N ASP A 22 14.77 -13.52 -5.88
CA ASP A 22 15.34 -14.13 -7.09
C ASP A 22 14.31 -14.40 -8.18
N GLN A 23 13.05 -14.68 -7.81
CA GLN A 23 12.01 -15.12 -8.75
C GLN A 23 10.87 -14.11 -8.93
N MET A 24 10.67 -13.20 -7.98
CA MET A 24 9.51 -12.31 -8.00
C MET A 24 9.85 -10.88 -7.58
N ILE A 25 8.98 -9.98 -7.99
CA ILE A 25 8.97 -8.58 -7.58
C ILE A 25 7.61 -8.29 -6.94
N LEU A 26 7.63 -7.79 -5.72
CA LEU A 26 6.46 -7.28 -5.03
C LEU A 26 6.47 -5.75 -5.13
N HIS A 27 5.43 -5.22 -5.74
CA HIS A 27 5.21 -3.79 -5.90
C HIS A 27 4.03 -3.38 -5.03
N LEU A 28 4.32 -2.55 -4.03
CA LEU A 28 3.33 -1.99 -3.11
C LEU A 28 3.22 -0.50 -3.35
N GLU A 29 2.00 -0.02 -3.53
CA GLU A 29 1.71 1.41 -3.64
C GLU A 29 0.71 1.83 -2.57
N PHE A 30 1.13 2.69 -1.64
CA PHE A 30 0.26 3.22 -0.60
C PHE A 30 -0.40 4.52 -1.08
N GLN A 31 -1.67 4.68 -0.75
CA GLN A 31 -2.47 5.84 -1.15
C GLN A 31 -3.36 6.31 -0.01
N THR A 32 -3.43 7.63 0.22
CA THR A 32 -4.44 8.22 1.12
C THR A 32 -5.73 8.57 0.40
N ASP A 33 -5.65 8.91 -0.89
CA ASP A 33 -6.78 9.32 -1.71
C ASP A 33 -6.93 8.45 -2.96
N SER A 34 -8.11 8.45 -3.56
CA SER A 34 -8.32 7.76 -4.83
C SER A 34 -7.69 8.52 -6.00
N ASP A 35 -7.05 7.79 -6.92
CA ASP A 35 -6.45 8.38 -8.13
C ASP A 35 -7.06 7.73 -9.39
N PRO A 36 -7.73 8.51 -10.27
CA PRO A 36 -8.31 7.97 -11.51
C PRO A 36 -7.27 7.43 -12.51
N LYS A 37 -5.97 7.74 -12.31
CA LYS A 37 -4.87 7.22 -13.13
C LYS A 37 -4.25 5.95 -12.55
N MET A 38 -4.73 5.47 -11.39
CA MET A 38 -4.13 4.33 -10.68
C MET A 38 -4.00 3.10 -11.58
N SER A 39 -5.09 2.68 -12.21
CA SER A 39 -5.11 1.49 -13.06
C SER A 39 -4.05 1.55 -14.18
N PHE A 40 -3.93 2.70 -14.86
CA PHE A 40 -2.92 2.89 -15.90
C PHE A 40 -1.49 2.91 -15.32
N ARG A 41 -1.31 3.55 -14.16
CA ARG A 41 -0.03 3.57 -13.44
C ARG A 41 0.46 2.17 -13.07
N MET A 42 -0.44 1.28 -12.64
CA MET A 42 -0.09 -0.12 -12.34
C MET A 42 0.42 -0.83 -13.61
N LEU A 43 -0.24 -0.65 -14.75
CA LEU A 43 0.26 -1.18 -16.03
C LEU A 43 1.62 -0.57 -16.41
N ASP A 44 1.80 0.74 -16.27
CA ASP A 44 3.06 1.41 -16.59
C ASP A 44 4.22 0.82 -15.77
N TYR A 45 4.06 0.70 -14.44
CA TYR A 45 5.04 0.03 -13.59
C TYR A 45 5.32 -1.42 -14.01
N ARG A 46 4.27 -2.18 -14.34
CA ARG A 46 4.42 -3.57 -14.79
C ARG A 46 5.33 -3.68 -16.01
N THR A 47 5.17 -2.78 -16.97
CA THR A 47 5.97 -2.77 -18.20
C THR A 47 7.39 -2.28 -17.97
N ARG A 48 7.59 -1.25 -17.14
CA ARG A 48 8.92 -0.75 -16.75
C ARG A 48 9.73 -1.82 -16.03
N VAL A 49 9.12 -2.53 -15.09
CA VAL A 49 9.75 -3.62 -14.34
C VAL A 49 10.06 -4.81 -15.27
N TYR A 50 9.15 -5.17 -16.18
CA TYR A 50 9.39 -6.24 -17.16
C TYR A 50 10.64 -5.99 -18.01
N ARG A 51 10.86 -4.75 -18.46
CA ARG A 51 12.04 -4.39 -19.26
C ARG A 51 13.35 -4.68 -18.52
N ARG A 52 13.37 -4.49 -17.20
CA ARG A 52 14.55 -4.73 -16.35
C ARG A 52 14.68 -6.18 -15.90
N PHE A 53 13.56 -6.84 -15.62
CA PHE A 53 13.51 -8.18 -15.05
C PHE A 53 12.51 -9.08 -15.79
N PRO A 54 12.77 -9.41 -17.07
CA PRO A 54 11.78 -10.08 -17.93
C PRO A 54 11.44 -11.51 -17.49
N LYS A 55 12.30 -12.13 -16.67
CA LYS A 55 12.12 -13.49 -16.16
C LYS A 55 11.42 -13.54 -14.79
N LYS A 56 11.25 -12.40 -14.11
CA LYS A 56 10.61 -12.36 -12.79
C LYS A 56 9.11 -12.19 -12.93
N THR A 57 8.37 -12.88 -12.08
CA THR A 57 6.95 -12.58 -11.89
C THR A 57 6.81 -11.28 -11.10
N MET A 58 5.65 -10.64 -11.21
CA MET A 58 5.38 -9.41 -10.47
C MET A 58 4.00 -9.50 -9.82
N ARG A 59 3.94 -9.24 -8.53
CA ARG A 59 2.71 -9.06 -7.76
C ARG A 59 2.56 -7.58 -7.44
N GLN A 60 1.38 -7.04 -7.70
CA GLN A 60 1.11 -5.61 -7.63
C GLN A 60 -0.06 -5.37 -6.69
N VAL A 61 0.15 -4.56 -5.65
CA VAL A 61 -0.85 -4.28 -4.62
C VAL A 61 -0.93 -2.78 -4.38
N VAL A 62 -2.11 -2.21 -4.52
CA VAL A 62 -2.44 -0.86 -4.06
C VAL A 62 -3.05 -0.97 -2.68
N ILE A 63 -2.55 -0.20 -1.72
CA ILE A 63 -3.00 -0.19 -0.32
C ILE A 63 -3.58 1.19 0.00
N TYR A 64 -4.89 1.27 0.16
CA TYR A 64 -5.57 2.50 0.57
C TYR A 64 -5.61 2.60 2.09
N LEU A 65 -5.09 3.71 2.61
CA LEU A 65 -4.90 3.96 4.04
C LEU A 65 -6.12 4.60 4.71
N LYS A 66 -6.96 5.30 3.96
CA LYS A 66 -8.08 6.08 4.49
C LYS A 66 -9.38 5.78 3.76
N GLU A 67 -10.44 5.57 4.53
CA GLU A 67 -11.78 5.30 4.02
C GLU A 67 -12.29 6.43 3.13
N THR A 68 -12.92 6.04 2.02
CA THR A 68 -13.52 6.94 1.04
C THR A 68 -14.71 6.26 0.36
N SER A 69 -15.67 7.08 -0.09
CA SER A 69 -16.82 6.63 -0.89
C SER A 69 -16.53 6.58 -2.39
N SER A 70 -15.32 6.98 -2.81
CA SER A 70 -14.92 6.97 -4.22
C SER A 70 -14.93 5.54 -4.76
N PRO A 71 -15.64 5.22 -5.86
CA PRO A 71 -15.64 3.87 -6.43
C PRO A 71 -14.28 3.49 -7.02
N LEU A 72 -13.40 4.46 -7.28
CA LEU A 72 -12.07 4.24 -7.85
C LEU A 72 -11.20 3.32 -6.97
N VAL A 73 -11.43 3.30 -5.65
CA VAL A 73 -10.70 2.38 -4.74
C VAL A 73 -11.20 0.93 -4.85
N GLN A 74 -12.16 0.63 -5.72
CA GLN A 74 -12.57 -0.72 -6.09
C GLN A 74 -11.96 -1.18 -7.41
N GLU A 75 -11.38 -0.27 -8.20
CA GLU A 75 -10.76 -0.64 -9.47
C GLU A 75 -9.50 -1.45 -9.25
N ASN A 76 -9.45 -2.64 -9.85
CA ASN A 76 -8.34 -3.59 -9.76
C ASN A 76 -7.82 -4.01 -11.13
N ALA A 77 -8.24 -3.33 -12.19
CA ALA A 77 -7.83 -3.63 -13.54
C ALA A 77 -7.83 -2.40 -14.45
N PHE A 78 -6.79 -2.30 -15.27
CA PHE A 78 -6.77 -1.41 -16.43
C PHE A 78 -7.27 -2.17 -17.66
N ILE A 79 -8.25 -1.60 -18.36
CA ILE A 79 -8.90 -2.23 -19.50
C ILE A 79 -8.89 -1.28 -20.70
N LEU A 80 -8.36 -1.75 -21.82
CA LEU A 80 -8.44 -1.13 -23.14
C LEU A 80 -8.73 -2.22 -24.18
N PRO A 81 -9.12 -1.88 -25.43
CA PRO A 81 -9.23 -2.86 -26.50
C PRO A 81 -7.96 -3.72 -26.61
N ASN A 82 -8.11 -5.04 -26.54
CA ASN A 82 -7.02 -6.03 -26.58
C ASN A 82 -5.97 -5.93 -25.46
N THR A 83 -6.23 -5.17 -24.38
CA THR A 83 -5.31 -5.03 -23.25
C THR A 83 -6.07 -5.10 -21.93
N ARG A 84 -5.66 -6.02 -21.06
CA ARG A 84 -6.13 -6.11 -19.69
C ARG A 84 -4.95 -6.30 -18.76
N HIS A 85 -4.88 -5.50 -17.72
CA HIS A 85 -3.87 -5.64 -16.68
C HIS A 85 -4.54 -5.60 -15.32
N GLU A 86 -4.35 -6.65 -14.53
CA GLU A 86 -4.94 -6.80 -13.20
C GLU A 86 -3.89 -6.59 -12.12
N TYR A 87 -4.34 -6.06 -10.99
CA TYR A 87 -3.56 -5.89 -9.78
C TYR A 87 -4.48 -6.07 -8.56
N GLU A 88 -3.90 -6.13 -7.38
CA GLU A 88 -4.65 -6.29 -6.13
C GLU A 88 -4.89 -4.94 -5.47
N VAL A 89 -6.04 -4.82 -4.81
CA VAL A 89 -6.39 -3.64 -4.01
C VAL A 89 -6.70 -4.08 -2.59
N LEU A 90 -6.03 -3.47 -1.64
CA LEU A 90 -6.31 -3.60 -0.21
C LEU A 90 -6.81 -2.26 0.33
N ARG A 91 -7.93 -2.30 1.03
CA ARG A 91 -8.52 -1.14 1.72
C ARG A 91 -8.49 -1.44 3.20
N LEU A 92 -7.65 -0.72 3.94
CA LEU A 92 -7.38 -1.10 5.32
C LEU A 92 -8.65 -1.07 6.19
N TRP A 93 -9.58 -0.16 5.93
CA TRP A 93 -10.85 -0.03 6.65
C TRP A 93 -11.84 -1.19 6.44
N GLU A 94 -11.55 -2.13 5.53
CA GLU A 94 -12.34 -3.35 5.33
C GLU A 94 -11.76 -4.57 6.05
N ILE A 95 -10.47 -4.52 6.40
CA ILE A 95 -9.75 -5.61 7.07
C ILE A 95 -9.92 -5.46 8.58
N ALA A 96 -10.25 -6.53 9.29
CA ALA A 96 -10.41 -6.48 10.74
C ALA A 96 -9.11 -6.03 11.42
N ALA A 97 -9.19 -4.99 12.25
CA ALA A 97 -8.03 -4.45 12.95
C ALA A 97 -7.32 -5.52 13.80
N GLU A 98 -8.10 -6.43 14.38
CA GLU A 98 -7.62 -7.53 15.21
C GLU A 98 -6.73 -8.52 14.44
N GLU A 99 -6.96 -8.73 13.14
CA GLU A 99 -6.11 -9.58 12.29
C GLU A 99 -4.71 -8.97 12.12
N MET A 100 -4.62 -7.63 12.08
CA MET A 100 -3.34 -6.93 11.94
C MET A 100 -2.51 -6.96 13.23
N LEU A 101 -3.15 -7.11 14.39
CA LEU A 101 -2.46 -7.18 15.69
C LEU A 101 -1.62 -8.45 15.87
N GLY A 102 -1.81 -9.46 15.02
CA GLY A 102 -1.04 -10.72 15.04
C GLY A 102 0.38 -10.59 14.50
N LEU A 103 0.69 -9.52 13.76
CA LEU A 103 1.98 -9.35 13.07
C LEU A 103 2.62 -8.02 13.45
N SER A 104 3.85 -8.05 13.97
CA SER A 104 4.56 -6.84 14.47
C SER A 104 4.68 -5.74 13.41
N GLY A 105 4.97 -6.11 12.16
CA GLY A 105 5.06 -5.18 11.04
C GLY A 105 3.75 -4.51 10.64
N PHE A 106 2.60 -5.04 11.06
CA PHE A 106 1.27 -4.47 10.78
C PHE A 106 0.70 -3.66 11.94
N LEU A 107 1.37 -3.63 13.10
CA LEU A 107 0.91 -2.85 14.25
C LEU A 107 0.61 -1.38 13.92
N PRO A 108 1.43 -0.67 13.11
CA PRO A 108 1.11 0.71 12.73
C PRO A 108 -0.16 0.84 11.88
N LEU A 109 -0.50 -0.19 11.09
CA LEU A 109 -1.65 -0.21 10.19
C LEU A 109 -2.96 -0.57 10.91
N ALA A 110 -2.90 -1.28 12.04
CA ALA A 110 -4.08 -1.79 12.75
C ALA A 110 -5.10 -0.70 13.10
N ASN A 111 -4.65 0.53 13.39
CA ASN A 111 -5.52 1.67 13.69
C ASN A 111 -6.37 2.12 12.49
N LEU A 112 -5.92 1.81 11.27
CA LEU A 112 -6.62 2.07 10.00
C LEU A 112 -7.59 0.94 9.63
N GLY A 113 -7.55 -0.16 10.40
CA GLY A 113 -8.42 -1.32 10.24
C GLY A 113 -9.89 -1.04 10.55
N LYS A 114 -10.74 -1.98 10.13
CA LYS A 114 -12.14 -2.09 10.53
C LYS A 114 -12.21 -2.40 12.03
N THR A 115 -12.84 -1.52 12.79
CA THR A 115 -13.06 -1.71 14.23
C THR A 115 -14.22 -0.86 14.71
N SER A 116 -14.93 -1.33 15.73
CA SER A 116 -15.94 -0.56 16.46
C SER A 116 -15.35 0.25 17.63
N ASN A 117 -14.11 -0.02 18.03
CA ASN A 117 -13.47 0.63 19.18
C ASN A 117 -11.99 0.94 18.87
N ARG A 118 -11.78 1.97 18.06
CA ARG A 118 -10.44 2.39 17.64
C ARG A 118 -9.50 2.82 18.78
N PRO A 119 -9.95 3.52 19.84
CA PRO A 119 -9.10 3.78 21.00
C PRO A 119 -8.58 2.52 21.68
N GLU A 120 -9.36 1.43 21.70
CA GLU A 120 -8.91 0.14 22.24
C GLU A 120 -7.86 -0.52 21.35
N ILE A 121 -8.04 -0.50 20.02
CA ILE A 121 -7.02 -0.97 19.08
C ILE A 121 -5.70 -0.21 19.28
N LEU A 122 -5.76 1.12 19.43
CA LEU A 122 -4.55 1.94 19.65
C LEU A 122 -3.84 1.57 20.96
N ARG A 123 -4.59 1.31 22.04
CA ARG A 123 -4.02 0.81 23.31
C ARG A 123 -3.33 -0.54 23.12
N GLN A 124 -3.95 -1.48 22.42
CA GLN A 124 -3.37 -2.80 22.15
C GLN A 124 -2.12 -2.71 21.27
N VAL A 125 -2.13 -1.84 20.27
CA VAL A 125 -0.95 -1.53 19.45
C VAL A 125 0.18 -1.01 20.31
N ALA A 126 -0.08 -0.01 21.16
CA ALA A 126 0.92 0.55 22.06
C ALA A 126 1.51 -0.50 23.00
N ALA A 127 0.66 -1.32 23.64
CA ALA A 127 1.10 -2.40 24.51
C ALA A 127 1.96 -3.44 23.78
N LYS A 128 1.62 -3.79 22.53
CA LYS A 128 2.42 -4.72 21.72
C LYS A 128 3.77 -4.12 21.32
N ILE A 129 3.79 -2.85 20.90
CA ILE A 129 5.04 -2.13 20.59
C ILE A 129 5.93 -2.04 21.84
N ASP A 130 5.33 -1.87 23.02
CA ASP A 130 6.08 -1.75 24.25
C ASP A 130 6.88 -3.01 24.63
N ASN A 131 6.37 -4.17 24.22
CA ASN A 131 6.98 -5.48 24.44
C ASN A 131 8.05 -5.86 23.38
N ILE A 132 8.36 -4.98 22.42
CA ILE A 132 9.41 -5.23 21.43
C ILE A 132 10.79 -5.00 22.06
N GLU A 133 11.66 -6.01 22.03
CA GLU A 133 13.00 -5.97 22.61
C GLU A 133 13.93 -4.96 21.89
N GLY A 134 13.84 -4.89 20.57
CA GLY A 134 14.67 -4.03 19.74
C GLY A 134 14.32 -2.54 19.90
N ARG A 135 15.19 -1.77 20.56
CA ARG A 135 14.97 -0.32 20.78
C ARG A 135 14.69 0.47 19.50
N THR A 136 15.44 0.19 18.43
CA THR A 136 15.26 0.86 17.14
C THR A 136 13.94 0.47 16.48
N GLU A 137 13.61 -0.81 16.48
CA GLU A 137 12.34 -1.32 15.92
C GLU A 137 11.14 -0.73 16.68
N LYS A 138 11.18 -0.79 18.02
CA LYS A 138 10.19 -0.18 18.90
C LYS A 138 9.98 1.30 18.58
N SER A 139 11.07 2.07 18.48
CA SER A 139 11.01 3.50 18.15
C SER A 139 10.39 3.75 16.77
N ASN A 140 10.77 2.98 15.75
CA ASN A 140 10.25 3.13 14.40
C ASN A 140 8.76 2.80 14.31
N LEU A 141 8.32 1.71 14.95
CA LEU A 141 6.92 1.32 14.97
C LEU A 141 6.07 2.31 15.77
N ALA A 142 6.55 2.81 16.90
CA ALA A 142 5.85 3.84 17.66
C ALA A 142 5.65 5.13 16.83
N ALA A 143 6.70 5.59 16.14
CA ALA A 143 6.63 6.76 15.27
C ALA A 143 5.66 6.56 14.10
N ALA A 144 5.74 5.41 13.41
CA ALA A 144 4.84 5.06 12.33
C ALA A 144 3.37 5.00 12.80
N THR A 145 3.11 4.37 13.95
CA THR A 145 1.78 4.33 14.58
C THR A 145 1.25 5.73 14.84
N ALA A 146 2.06 6.63 15.41
CA ALA A 146 1.65 8.00 15.71
C ALA A 146 1.30 8.78 14.43
N ILE A 147 2.11 8.66 13.38
CA ILE A 147 1.86 9.33 12.08
C ILE A 147 0.56 8.82 11.45
N LEU A 148 0.37 7.50 11.39
CA LEU A 148 -0.80 6.89 10.75
C LEU A 148 -2.08 7.12 11.53
N ALA A 149 -2.03 7.17 12.87
CA ALA A 149 -3.19 7.47 13.71
C ALA A 149 -3.83 8.84 13.36
N VAL A 150 -3.06 9.82 12.89
CA VAL A 150 -3.57 11.13 12.46
C VAL A 150 -4.58 11.01 11.31
N LEU A 151 -4.56 9.93 10.52
CA LEU A 151 -5.49 9.73 9.40
C LEU A 151 -6.93 9.43 9.86
N VAL A 152 -7.11 8.94 11.10
CA VAL A 152 -8.39 8.41 11.61
C VAL A 152 -8.89 9.07 12.90
N PHE A 153 -8.07 9.88 13.56
CA PHE A 153 -8.41 10.58 14.81
C PHE A 153 -8.56 12.11 14.66
N LYS A 154 -8.81 12.60 13.45
CA LYS A 154 -9.15 14.01 13.20
C LYS A 154 -10.63 14.29 13.47
#